data_AF-A0A8H7R2J3-F1
#
_entry.id   AF-A0A8H7R2J3-F1
#
_cell.length_a   1.000
_cell.length_b   1.000
_cell.length_c   1.000
_cell.angle_alpha   90.00
_cell.angle_beta   90.00
_cell.angle_gamma   90.00
#
_symmetry.space_group_name_H-M   'P 1'
#
loop_
_entity.id
_entity.type
_entity.pdbx_description
1 polymer ?
#
loop_
_entity_poly.entity_id
_entity_poly.type
_entity_poly.pdbx_seq_one_letter_code
_entity_poly.pdbx_strand_id
1 'polypeptide(L)'
;MSMIGNALQNITQRQISVKDKGCKRKKRKHDHPQPIETPSPLKPALRPLKLAYEASKAELCKAMEIKPKSKVSLPAPLVKHNLASGDYTTKINERFKNIDLTEEFGVSEINTVATNISKILIEAILQFEDQWFFVTEYEMYVRNRSQVDDCAQESWWLMYPGEVEAYIVKKNEKGNTWFEVSIFWDRLEFLITGGVRGNYSDGTLAPFLGSAQKHLEPMNLQTHTRTSNIIIREEGAEVSQTTRRLRQYKKQAAHLKWLFRSSKFVRKGFHTTVSLDVHLNLAKANMASVASFLLSKVVEKKFEESDVKHTLKLMADTSAFPLNKRSMTLRTFKKDYRQMNLPPSYQSIFKCFIYLSEGKIEELTSDDILSVYKGTLANYCKNEDEKKLRRNTHLL
;
A
#
# COMPACT_ATOMS: atom_id res chain seq x y z
N MET A 1 48.37 22.69 61.84
CA MET A 1 47.95 23.62 60.78
C MET A 1 46.62 23.11 60.25
N SER A 2 45.55 23.32 61.02
CA SER A 2 44.61 24.44 60.89
C SER A 2 43.96 24.45 59.49
N MET A 3 42.79 23.83 59.34
CA MET A 3 41.47 24.39 59.73
C MET A 3 40.88 25.29 58.64
N ILE A 4 39.65 24.90 58.24
CA ILE A 4 38.44 25.72 58.07
C ILE A 4 37.80 25.66 56.67
N GLY A 5 36.53 25.20 56.71
CA GLY A 5 35.43 25.77 55.93
C GLY A 5 34.71 24.77 55.05
N ASN A 6 33.96 23.79 55.56
CA ASN A 6 32.54 23.88 55.97
C ASN A 6 31.67 24.65 54.94
N ALA A 7 30.50 24.18 54.50
CA ALA A 7 29.44 23.67 55.36
C ALA A 7 28.25 23.08 54.56
N LEU A 8 27.66 22.01 55.11
CA LEU A 8 26.21 21.80 55.37
C LEU A 8 25.27 21.53 54.17
N GLN A 9 24.26 20.64 54.24
CA GLN A 9 23.89 19.54 55.13
C GLN A 9 22.59 18.92 54.58
N ASN A 10 22.49 17.58 54.60
CA ASN A 10 21.38 16.72 55.06
C ASN A 10 19.91 17.19 54.99
N ILE A 11 19.00 16.29 54.59
CA ILE A 11 18.06 15.57 55.48
C ILE A 11 17.26 14.49 54.72
N THR A 12 17.61 13.24 55.00
CA THR A 12 16.83 12.11 55.56
C THR A 12 15.39 11.78 55.08
N GLN A 13 15.26 10.52 54.66
CA GLN A 13 14.16 9.53 54.75
C GLN A 13 12.90 9.87 55.58
N ARG A 14 11.70 9.50 55.06
CA ARG A 14 10.89 8.35 55.56
C ARG A 14 9.55 8.17 54.82
N GLN A 15 9.12 6.92 54.82
CA GLN A 15 7.90 6.30 54.28
C GLN A 15 6.60 6.95 54.76
N ILE A 16 5.57 6.99 53.89
CA ILE A 16 4.16 6.74 54.26
C ILE A 16 3.46 6.01 53.10
N SER A 17 2.85 4.87 53.41
CA SER A 17 1.90 4.17 52.54
C SER A 17 0.53 4.84 52.65
N VAL A 18 -0.14 5.12 51.52
CA VAL A 18 -1.60 5.32 51.51
C VAL A 18 -2.17 4.62 50.29
N LYS A 19 -3.08 3.68 50.57
CA LYS A 19 -3.99 3.04 49.61
C LYS A 19 -4.94 4.11 49.06
N ASP A 20 -5.00 4.28 47.75
CA ASP A 20 -6.09 5.02 47.11
C ASP A 20 -6.95 4.12 46.23
N LYS A 21 -8.22 4.02 46.66
CA LYS A 21 -9.32 3.35 45.97
C LYS A 21 -9.75 4.24 44.80
N GLY A 22 -9.45 3.82 43.58
CA GLY A 22 -9.92 4.46 42.35
C GLY A 22 -11.45 4.44 42.25
N CYS A 23 -12.06 5.59 42.51
CA CYS A 23 -13.48 5.86 42.35
C CYS A 23 -13.87 5.83 40.85
N LYS A 24 -14.76 4.91 40.47
CA LYS A 24 -15.34 4.82 39.12
C LYS A 24 -16.28 6.01 38.88
N ARG A 25 -15.80 7.05 38.22
CA ARG A 25 -16.65 8.12 37.66
C ARG A 25 -17.36 7.62 36.40
N LYS A 26 -18.68 7.43 36.48
CA LYS A 26 -19.59 7.28 35.33
C LYS A 26 -19.51 8.57 34.48
N LYS A 27 -18.99 8.49 33.26
CA LYS A 27 -19.11 9.57 32.26
C LYS A 27 -20.56 9.63 31.79
N ARG A 28 -21.28 10.68 32.18
CA ARG A 28 -22.54 11.10 31.54
C ARG A 28 -22.21 11.55 30.11
N LYS A 29 -22.90 10.98 29.11
CA LYS A 29 -22.95 11.51 27.75
C LYS A 29 -23.71 12.84 27.81
N HIS A 30 -23.00 13.95 27.62
CA HIS A 30 -23.64 15.20 27.24
C HIS A 30 -23.72 15.23 25.72
N ASP A 31 -24.94 15.36 25.20
CA ASP A 31 -25.18 15.75 23.81
C ASP A 31 -24.63 17.16 23.65
N HIS A 32 -23.47 17.28 22.99
CA HIS A 32 -22.96 18.57 22.58
C HIS A 32 -23.81 19.04 21.40
N PRO A 33 -24.49 20.20 21.49
CA PRO A 33 -25.15 20.79 20.34
C PRO A 33 -24.11 21.02 19.25
N GLN A 34 -24.44 20.66 18.01
CA GLN A 34 -23.55 20.88 16.88
C GLN A 34 -23.13 22.35 16.84
N PRO A 35 -21.85 22.66 16.56
CA PRO A 35 -21.40 24.03 16.45
C PRO A 35 -22.24 24.72 15.40
N ILE A 36 -22.98 25.76 15.80
CA ILE A 36 -23.63 26.66 14.87
C ILE A 36 -22.48 27.32 14.10
N GLU A 37 -22.28 26.92 12.83
CA GLU A 37 -21.31 27.57 11.96
C GLU A 37 -21.70 29.04 11.84
N THR A 38 -20.97 29.92 12.51
CA THR A 38 -21.07 31.35 12.27
C THR A 38 -20.66 31.59 10.83
N PRO A 39 -21.57 32.08 9.95
CA PRO A 39 -21.25 32.28 8.55
C PRO A 39 -20.12 33.31 8.48
N SER A 40 -18.94 32.84 8.07
CA SER A 40 -17.77 33.70 7.94
C SER A 40 -18.09 34.80 6.93
N PRO A 41 -18.04 36.09 7.31
CA PRO A 41 -18.31 37.22 6.41
C PRO A 41 -17.29 37.29 5.26
N LEU A 42 -16.22 36.49 5.31
CA LEU A 42 -15.20 36.38 4.27
C LEU A 42 -15.59 35.44 3.13
N LYS A 43 -16.50 34.47 3.34
CA LYS A 43 -16.91 33.51 2.28
C LYS A 43 -17.51 34.21 1.05
N PRO A 44 -18.40 35.21 1.19
CA PRO A 44 -18.92 35.97 0.03
C PRO A 44 -17.83 36.78 -0.68
N ALA A 45 -16.89 37.36 0.08
CA ALA A 45 -15.80 38.19 -0.47
C ALA A 45 -14.71 37.37 -1.20
N LEU A 46 -14.52 36.10 -0.84
CA LEU A 46 -13.54 35.21 -1.46
C LEU A 46 -14.04 34.57 -2.78
N ARG A 47 -15.36 34.54 -3.01
CA ARG A 47 -15.94 33.90 -4.19
C ARG A 47 -15.53 34.58 -5.51
N PRO A 48 -15.54 35.93 -5.65
CA PRO A 48 -15.07 36.61 -6.85
C PRO A 48 -13.58 36.40 -7.11
N LEU A 49 -12.76 36.41 -6.04
CA LEU A 49 -11.31 36.16 -6.14
C LEU A 49 -11.02 34.75 -6.64
N LYS A 50 -11.75 33.73 -6.14
CA LYS A 50 -11.62 32.35 -6.62
C LYS A 50 -12.01 32.24 -8.10
N LEU A 51 -13.11 32.88 -8.52
CA LEU A 51 -13.54 32.86 -9.92
C LEU A 51 -12.53 33.57 -10.84
N ALA A 52 -11.98 34.71 -10.41
CA ALA A 52 -10.95 35.43 -11.15
C ALA A 52 -9.66 34.61 -11.27
N TYR A 53 -9.24 33.94 -10.20
CA TYR A 53 -8.08 33.05 -10.21
C TYR A 53 -8.26 31.88 -11.20
N GLU A 54 -9.42 31.20 -11.17
CA GLU A 54 -9.69 30.10 -12.10
C GLU A 54 -9.77 30.59 -13.56
N ALA A 55 -10.33 31.78 -13.80
CA ALA A 55 -10.38 32.39 -15.13
C ALA A 55 -8.98 32.73 -15.66
N SER A 56 -8.13 33.40 -14.86
CA SER A 56 -6.75 33.71 -15.24
C SER A 56 -5.90 32.46 -15.43
N LYS A 57 -6.11 31.41 -14.61
CA LYS A 57 -5.46 30.10 -14.78
C LYS A 57 -5.83 29.46 -16.12
N ALA A 58 -7.10 29.52 -16.52
CA ALA A 58 -7.57 29.01 -17.81
C ALA A 58 -6.98 29.80 -19.01
N GLU A 59 -6.86 31.12 -18.89
CA GLU A 59 -6.23 31.97 -19.93
C GLU A 59 -4.73 31.70 -20.06
N LEU A 60 -4.01 31.52 -18.94
CA LEU A 60 -2.60 31.10 -18.94
C LEU A 60 -2.42 29.72 -19.60
N CYS A 61 -3.32 28.77 -19.33
CA CYS A 61 -3.28 27.46 -19.97
C CYS A 61 -3.49 27.58 -21.49
N LYS A 62 -4.43 28.42 -21.96
CA LYS A 62 -4.62 28.71 -23.38
C LYS A 62 -3.41 29.41 -24.02
N ALA A 63 -2.83 30.38 -23.35
CA ALA A 63 -1.66 31.12 -23.85
C ALA A 63 -0.41 30.23 -23.94
N MET A 64 -0.33 29.18 -23.11
CA MET A 64 0.74 28.18 -23.10
C MET A 64 0.44 26.96 -23.99
N GLU A 65 -0.62 26.95 -24.81
CA GLU A 65 -0.84 25.95 -25.85
C GLU A 65 0.24 26.06 -26.94
N ILE A 66 1.43 25.56 -26.62
CA ILE A 66 2.45 25.16 -27.58
C ILE A 66 1.77 24.16 -28.50
N LYS A 67 1.62 24.51 -29.79
CA LYS A 67 1.09 23.61 -30.83
C LYS A 67 1.68 22.21 -30.61
N PRO A 68 0.84 21.17 -30.38
CA PRO A 68 1.36 19.86 -30.05
C PRO A 68 2.22 19.39 -31.22
N LYS A 69 3.52 19.19 -30.96
CA LYS A 69 4.35 18.39 -31.86
C LYS A 69 3.62 17.05 -32.00
N SER A 70 3.34 16.67 -33.25
CA SER A 70 2.46 15.58 -33.64
C SER A 70 2.88 14.17 -33.19
N LYS A 71 3.96 14.05 -32.39
CA LYS A 71 4.34 12.82 -31.70
C LYS A 71 4.79 13.16 -30.28
N VAL A 72 4.21 12.46 -29.31
CA VAL A 72 4.66 12.53 -27.91
C VAL A 72 6.09 11.99 -27.84
N SER A 73 7.02 12.80 -27.34
CA SER A 73 8.40 12.36 -27.14
C SER A 73 8.50 11.51 -25.87
N LEU A 74 8.84 10.24 -26.03
CA LEU A 74 9.09 9.34 -24.91
C LEU A 74 10.50 9.56 -24.33
N PRO A 75 10.71 9.29 -23.02
CA PRO A 75 12.05 9.22 -22.46
C PRO A 75 12.95 8.28 -23.27
N ALA A 76 14.11 8.77 -23.71
CA ALA A 76 15.04 8.01 -24.53
C ALA A 76 15.44 6.65 -23.91
N PRO A 77 15.67 6.53 -22.58
CA PRO A 77 15.95 5.24 -21.96
C PRO A 77 14.80 4.21 -22.13
N LEU A 78 13.53 4.64 -22.07
CA LEU A 78 12.41 3.71 -22.26
C LEU A 78 12.36 3.14 -23.67
N VAL A 79 12.69 3.96 -24.68
CA VAL A 79 12.74 3.54 -26.08
C VAL A 79 13.97 2.65 -26.33
N LYS A 80 15.14 3.08 -25.88
CA LYS A 80 16.42 2.36 -26.04
C LYS A 80 16.35 0.94 -25.46
N HIS A 81 15.69 0.79 -24.31
CA HIS A 81 15.56 -0.49 -23.62
C HIS A 81 14.25 -1.24 -23.95
N ASN A 82 13.49 -0.76 -24.95
CA ASN A 82 12.23 -1.37 -25.42
C ASN A 82 11.21 -1.63 -24.30
N LEU A 83 11.18 -0.72 -23.32
CA LEU A 83 10.26 -0.77 -22.19
C LEU A 83 8.91 -0.21 -22.58
N ALA A 84 8.92 0.96 -23.22
CA ALA A 84 7.77 1.57 -23.86
C ALA A 84 7.80 1.26 -25.36
N SER A 85 6.70 0.71 -25.87
CA SER A 85 6.56 0.31 -27.28
C SER A 85 5.15 0.62 -27.77
N GLY A 86 5.02 1.04 -29.03
CA GLY A 86 3.75 1.44 -29.64
C GLY A 86 3.47 2.93 -29.50
N ASP A 87 2.23 3.30 -29.81
CA ASP A 87 1.79 4.70 -29.83
C ASP A 87 1.32 5.18 -28.45
N TYR A 88 1.69 6.41 -28.14
CA TYR A 88 1.44 7.06 -26.86
C TYR A 88 0.81 8.44 -27.08
N THR A 89 -0.06 8.82 -26.15
CA THR A 89 -0.84 10.06 -26.20
C THR A 89 -0.90 10.73 -24.83
N THR A 90 -1.08 12.04 -24.80
CA THR A 90 -1.31 12.84 -23.59
C THR A 90 -2.80 13.03 -23.26
N LYS A 91 -3.68 12.43 -24.07
CA LYS A 91 -5.15 12.59 -23.99
C LYS A 91 -5.80 11.76 -22.87
N ILE A 92 -5.17 11.67 -21.70
CA ILE A 92 -5.67 10.87 -20.59
C ILE A 92 -7.06 11.31 -20.13
N ASN A 93 -7.29 12.62 -19.97
CA ASN A 93 -8.59 13.12 -19.52
C ASN A 93 -9.71 12.82 -20.53
N GLU A 94 -9.43 12.79 -21.84
CA GLU A 94 -10.42 12.37 -22.85
C GLU A 94 -10.85 10.91 -22.66
N ARG A 95 -9.92 10.03 -22.24
CA ARG A 95 -10.21 8.60 -21.98
C ARG A 95 -11.01 8.41 -20.70
N PHE A 96 -10.88 9.31 -19.74
CA PHE A 96 -11.58 9.25 -18.45
C PHE A 96 -12.95 9.97 -18.47
N LYS A 97 -13.19 10.90 -19.40
CA LYS A 97 -14.48 11.62 -19.52
C LYS A 97 -15.71 10.73 -19.64
N ASN A 98 -15.56 9.53 -20.21
CA ASN A 98 -16.65 8.59 -20.41
C ASN A 98 -16.80 7.58 -19.26
N ILE A 99 -15.99 7.70 -18.22
CA ILE A 99 -16.04 6.84 -17.05
C ILE A 99 -16.84 7.58 -15.99
N ASP A 100 -18.08 7.14 -15.78
CA ASP A 100 -18.92 7.69 -14.73
C ASP A 100 -18.52 7.07 -13.38
N LEU A 101 -18.25 7.92 -12.38
CA LEU A 101 -18.05 7.58 -10.97
C LEU A 101 -19.21 8.17 -10.16
N THR A 102 -20.42 7.61 -10.31
CA THR A 102 -21.57 7.98 -9.49
C THR A 102 -21.34 7.63 -8.01
N GLU A 103 -22.06 8.32 -7.12
CA GLU A 103 -21.92 8.16 -5.68
C GLU A 103 -22.46 6.83 -5.12
N GLU A 104 -23.03 5.94 -5.94
CA GLU A 104 -23.74 4.75 -5.49
C GLU A 104 -23.07 3.42 -5.86
N PHE A 105 -21.85 3.43 -6.41
CA PHE A 105 -21.24 2.19 -6.87
C PHE A 105 -20.96 1.19 -5.74
N GLY A 106 -21.42 -0.05 -5.97
CA GLY A 106 -21.01 -1.21 -5.22
C GLY A 106 -19.63 -1.71 -5.65
N VAL A 107 -19.15 -2.74 -4.95
CA VAL A 107 -17.83 -3.34 -5.22
C VAL A 107 -17.73 -3.92 -6.64
N SER A 108 -18.83 -4.47 -7.18
CA SER A 108 -18.86 -5.09 -8.51
C SER A 108 -18.65 -4.06 -9.64
N GLU A 109 -19.33 -2.92 -9.54
CA GLU A 109 -19.23 -1.83 -10.50
C GLU A 109 -17.84 -1.20 -10.45
N ILE A 110 -17.31 -1.00 -9.23
CA ILE A 110 -15.94 -0.51 -9.02
C ILE A 110 -14.92 -1.47 -9.63
N ASN A 111 -15.10 -2.80 -9.51
CA ASN A 111 -14.21 -3.77 -10.16
C ASN A 111 -14.17 -3.60 -11.69
N THR A 112 -15.33 -3.35 -12.30
CA THR A 112 -15.46 -3.16 -13.75
C THR A 112 -14.76 -1.87 -14.18
N VAL A 113 -15.05 -0.77 -13.47
CA VAL A 113 -14.42 0.54 -13.72
C VAL A 113 -12.91 0.46 -13.53
N ALA A 114 -12.45 -0.14 -12.44
CA ALA A 114 -11.03 -0.32 -12.13
C ALA A 114 -10.30 -1.13 -13.20
N THR A 115 -10.93 -2.19 -13.71
CA THR A 115 -10.37 -2.99 -14.82
C THR A 115 -10.19 -2.14 -16.07
N ASN A 116 -11.18 -1.33 -16.45
CA ASN A 116 -11.10 -0.47 -17.63
C ASN A 116 -10.05 0.63 -17.48
N ILE A 117 -10.02 1.30 -16.31
CA ILE A 117 -9.02 2.31 -15.99
C ILE A 117 -7.62 1.70 -16.02
N SER A 118 -7.46 0.48 -15.53
CA SER A 118 -6.15 -0.17 -15.48
C SER A 118 -5.51 -0.39 -16.83
N LYS A 119 -6.31 -0.68 -17.85
CA LYS A 119 -5.81 -0.77 -19.23
C LYS A 119 -5.25 0.56 -19.72
N ILE A 120 -5.71 1.68 -19.16
CA ILE A 120 -5.25 3.03 -19.52
C ILE A 120 -3.99 3.42 -18.72
N LEU A 121 -3.97 3.15 -17.41
CA LEU A 121 -2.91 3.61 -16.51
C LEU A 121 -1.69 2.70 -16.45
N ILE A 122 -1.83 1.40 -16.73
CA ILE A 122 -0.70 0.49 -16.81
C ILE A 122 0.15 0.85 -18.03
N GLU A 123 1.47 0.90 -17.85
CA GLU A 123 2.46 1.38 -18.81
C GLU A 123 2.33 2.88 -19.13
N ALA A 124 1.68 3.66 -18.26
CA ALA A 124 1.69 5.11 -18.32
C ALA A 124 3.05 5.70 -17.90
N ILE A 125 3.39 6.88 -18.42
CA ILE A 125 4.56 7.66 -18.07
C ILE A 125 4.08 8.92 -17.34
N LEU A 126 4.49 9.07 -16.09
CA LEU A 126 4.23 10.25 -15.27
C LEU A 126 5.44 11.17 -15.37
N GLN A 127 5.26 12.40 -15.89
CA GLN A 127 6.36 13.35 -16.06
C GLN A 127 6.31 14.43 -14.97
N PHE A 128 7.31 14.43 -14.09
CA PHE A 128 7.48 15.41 -13.00
C PHE A 128 8.74 16.23 -13.26
N GLU A 129 8.61 17.40 -13.88
CA GLU A 129 9.74 18.25 -14.26
C GLU A 129 10.82 17.43 -15.03
N ASP A 130 12.01 17.26 -14.46
CA ASP A 130 13.13 16.51 -15.04
C ASP A 130 13.08 15.00 -14.72
N GLN A 131 12.12 14.54 -13.93
CA GLN A 131 11.93 13.14 -13.58
C GLN A 131 10.75 12.51 -14.29
N TRP A 132 10.83 11.19 -14.48
CA TRP A 132 9.71 10.42 -15.03
C TRP A 132 9.57 9.06 -14.34
N PHE A 133 8.33 8.57 -14.30
CA PHE A 133 7.99 7.24 -13.80
C PHE A 133 7.20 6.49 -14.87
N PHE A 134 7.70 5.33 -15.27
CA PHE A 134 7.01 4.37 -16.09
C PHE A 134 6.33 3.32 -15.20
N VAL A 135 4.99 3.32 -15.22
CA VAL A 135 4.15 2.51 -14.32
C VAL A 135 4.01 1.09 -14.85
N THR A 136 4.41 0.10 -14.07
CA THR A 136 4.21 -1.32 -14.43
C THR A 136 3.24 -2.04 -13.50
N GLU A 137 3.03 -1.49 -12.30
CA GLU A 137 2.16 -2.04 -11.27
C GLU A 137 1.67 -0.94 -10.32
N TYR A 138 0.41 -1.01 -9.92
CA TYR A 138 -0.16 -0.16 -8.88
C TYR A 138 -1.29 -0.86 -8.11
N GLU A 139 -1.55 -0.36 -6.90
CA GLU A 139 -2.71 -0.71 -6.07
C GLU A 139 -3.78 0.36 -6.16
N MET A 140 -5.03 -0.05 -6.32
CA MET A 140 -6.17 0.87 -6.28
C MET A 140 -6.79 0.94 -4.88
N TYR A 141 -7.19 2.15 -4.50
CA TYR A 141 -7.91 2.47 -3.28
C TYR A 141 -9.11 3.37 -3.58
N VAL A 142 -10.22 3.16 -2.87
CA VAL A 142 -11.42 4.00 -2.96
C VAL A 142 -11.51 4.88 -1.72
N ARG A 143 -11.20 6.17 -1.89
CA ARG A 143 -11.06 7.12 -0.78
C ARG A 143 -12.41 7.50 -0.18
N ASN A 144 -12.42 7.63 1.16
CA ASN A 144 -13.57 8.11 1.95
C ASN A 144 -14.87 7.32 1.69
N ARG A 145 -14.73 6.01 1.49
CA ARG A 145 -15.81 5.03 1.27
C ARG A 145 -15.50 3.74 2.02
N SER A 146 -15.42 3.81 3.35
CA SER A 146 -15.01 2.67 4.20
C SER A 146 -15.92 1.43 4.07
N GLN A 147 -17.17 1.61 3.65
CA GLN A 147 -18.09 0.51 3.34
C GLN A 147 -17.71 -0.27 2.07
N VAL A 148 -16.92 0.34 1.19
CA VAL A 148 -16.39 -0.26 -0.05
C VAL A 148 -14.95 -0.70 0.16
N ASP A 149 -14.13 0.23 0.66
CA ASP A 149 -12.70 0.04 0.85
C ASP A 149 -12.27 0.55 2.22
N ASP A 150 -12.41 -0.31 3.23
CA ASP A 150 -11.92 -0.04 4.57
C ASP A 150 -10.39 0.03 4.62
N CYS A 151 -9.65 -0.37 3.57
CA CYS A 151 -8.19 -0.30 3.49
C CYS A 151 -7.65 1.06 3.04
N ALA A 152 -8.47 1.90 2.39
CA ALA A 152 -8.04 3.19 1.88
C ALA A 152 -7.60 4.13 3.02
N GLN A 153 -6.54 4.90 2.79
CA GLN A 153 -6.14 5.95 3.71
C GLN A 153 -7.06 7.17 3.52
N GLU A 154 -7.50 7.77 4.62
CA GLU A 154 -8.16 9.07 4.58
C GLU A 154 -7.13 10.17 4.26
N SER A 155 -7.09 10.61 3.00
CA SER A 155 -6.23 11.70 2.53
C SER A 155 -6.98 13.03 2.57
N TRP A 156 -7.18 13.60 3.76
CA TRP A 156 -7.91 14.86 3.96
C TRP A 156 -7.28 16.06 3.25
N TRP A 157 -6.00 15.99 2.92
CA TRP A 157 -5.25 17.06 2.26
C TRP A 157 -5.48 17.15 0.74
N LEU A 158 -6.06 16.12 0.12
CA LEU A 158 -6.28 16.06 -1.33
C LEU A 158 -7.77 15.88 -1.63
N MET A 159 -8.43 16.98 -2.01
CA MET A 159 -9.79 16.97 -2.58
C MET A 159 -9.84 16.04 -3.80
N TYR A 160 -11.01 15.50 -4.12
CA TYR A 160 -11.21 14.63 -5.29
C TYR A 160 -10.97 15.43 -6.58
N PRO A 161 -9.87 15.19 -7.31
CA PRO A 161 -9.59 15.96 -8.51
C PRO A 161 -10.54 15.53 -9.63
N GLY A 162 -11.14 16.50 -10.32
CA GLY A 162 -12.01 16.20 -11.47
C GLY A 162 -11.24 15.70 -12.70
N GLU A 163 -9.94 15.98 -12.76
CA GLU A 163 -9.02 15.51 -13.79
C GLU A 163 -8.04 14.49 -13.21
N VAL A 164 -7.40 13.70 -14.08
CA VAL A 164 -6.38 12.74 -13.66
C VAL A 164 -5.08 13.46 -13.35
N GLU A 165 -4.57 13.29 -12.13
CA GLU A 165 -3.38 13.98 -11.63
C GLU A 165 -2.47 12.99 -10.92
N ALA A 166 -1.15 13.11 -11.11
CA ALA A 166 -0.17 12.30 -10.41
C ALA A 166 0.57 13.12 -9.35
N TYR A 167 0.90 12.47 -8.23
CA TYR A 167 1.53 13.09 -7.07
C TYR A 167 2.70 12.26 -6.58
N ILE A 168 3.78 12.94 -6.18
CA ILE A 168 4.83 12.41 -5.32
C ILE A 168 4.57 12.96 -3.93
N VAL A 169 4.37 12.08 -2.94
CA VAL A 169 4.04 12.46 -1.56
C VAL A 169 5.15 12.02 -0.63
N LYS A 170 5.70 12.97 0.14
CA LYS A 170 6.68 12.67 1.18
C LYS A 170 5.98 12.10 2.41
N LYS A 171 6.41 10.93 2.86
CA LYS A 171 5.92 10.26 4.07
C LYS A 171 7.04 10.19 5.10
N ASN A 172 6.68 10.31 6.37
CA ASN A 172 7.61 10.15 7.48
C ASN A 172 6.96 9.34 8.60
N GLU A 173 7.64 8.29 9.06
CA GLU A 173 7.27 7.54 10.25
C GLU A 173 8.52 7.19 11.04
N LYS A 174 8.55 7.58 12.32
CA LYS A 174 9.62 7.24 13.27
C LYS A 174 11.02 7.60 12.73
N GLY A 175 11.14 8.76 12.09
CA GLY A 175 12.39 9.24 11.52
C GLY A 175 12.77 8.63 10.16
N ASN A 176 12.03 7.63 9.67
CA ASN A 176 12.20 7.11 8.32
C ASN A 176 11.39 7.96 7.35
N THR A 177 12.06 8.55 6.38
CA THR A 177 11.41 9.28 5.28
C THR A 177 11.41 8.43 4.02
N TRP A 178 10.28 8.39 3.33
CA TRP A 178 10.16 7.79 2.01
C TRP A 178 9.19 8.61 1.16
N PHE A 179 9.14 8.31 -0.13
CA PHE A 179 8.21 8.93 -1.06
C PHE A 179 7.29 7.87 -1.64
N GLU A 180 6.02 8.23 -1.84
CA GLU A 180 5.04 7.43 -2.55
C GLU A 180 4.61 8.18 -3.81
N VAL A 181 4.39 7.43 -4.89
CA VAL A 181 3.88 7.99 -6.15
C VAL A 181 2.47 7.44 -6.33
N SER A 182 1.50 8.32 -6.51
CA SER A 182 0.09 7.94 -6.71
C SER A 182 -0.51 8.73 -7.87
N ILE A 183 -1.41 8.10 -8.62
CA ILE A 183 -2.31 8.79 -9.54
C ILE A 183 -3.66 8.94 -8.83
N PHE A 184 -4.28 10.10 -8.94
CA PHE A 184 -5.58 10.40 -8.37
C PHE A 184 -6.55 10.81 -9.47
N TRP A 185 -7.77 10.31 -9.36
CA TRP A 185 -8.89 10.74 -10.17
C TRP A 185 -10.17 10.53 -9.38
N ASP A 186 -10.90 11.62 -9.15
CA ASP A 186 -12.06 11.65 -8.26
C ASP A 186 -11.75 10.95 -6.91
N ARG A 187 -12.52 9.94 -6.53
CA ARG A 187 -12.35 9.18 -5.28
C ARG A 187 -11.30 8.07 -5.38
N LEU A 188 -10.77 7.79 -6.57
CA LEU A 188 -9.80 6.73 -6.78
C LEU A 188 -8.37 7.23 -6.53
N GLU A 189 -7.61 6.41 -5.83
CA GLU A 189 -6.16 6.51 -5.71
C GLU A 189 -5.53 5.27 -6.32
N PHE A 190 -4.51 5.46 -7.14
CA PHE A 190 -3.71 4.40 -7.75
C PHE A 190 -2.27 4.55 -7.25
N LEU A 191 -1.95 3.88 -6.15
CA LEU A 191 -0.64 3.89 -5.52
C LEU A 191 0.32 3.04 -6.34
N ILE A 192 1.34 3.66 -6.95
CA ILE A 192 2.30 2.97 -7.81
C ILE A 192 3.22 2.10 -6.94
N THR A 193 3.22 0.79 -7.20
CA THR A 193 3.99 -0.21 -6.44
C THR A 193 5.04 -0.92 -7.26
N GLY A 194 5.12 -0.68 -8.57
CA GLY A 194 6.19 -1.20 -9.40
C GLY A 194 6.35 -0.41 -10.69
N GLY A 195 7.59 -0.22 -11.11
CA GLY A 195 7.88 0.55 -12.29
C GLY A 195 9.35 0.77 -12.53
N VAL A 196 9.60 1.68 -13.46
CA VAL A 196 10.94 2.18 -13.76
C VAL A 196 10.88 3.69 -13.63
N ARG A 197 11.86 4.28 -12.96
CA ARG A 197 12.00 5.73 -12.88
C ARG A 197 13.30 6.17 -13.55
N GLY A 198 13.35 7.43 -13.93
CA GLY A 198 14.55 8.02 -14.49
C GLY A 198 14.50 9.52 -14.48
N ASN A 199 15.54 10.12 -15.03
CA ASN A 199 15.67 11.55 -15.19
C ASN A 199 16.03 11.87 -16.65
N TYR A 200 15.53 12.98 -17.21
CA TYR A 200 15.79 13.38 -18.60
C TYR A 200 17.20 13.91 -18.80
N SER A 201 17.75 14.66 -17.84
CA SER A 201 19.06 15.28 -17.93
C SER A 201 20.22 14.29 -17.91
N ASP A 202 20.13 13.21 -17.12
CA ASP A 202 21.21 12.21 -17.00
C ASP A 202 20.92 10.87 -17.71
N GLY A 203 19.69 10.68 -18.21
CA GLY A 203 19.26 9.45 -18.87
C GLY A 203 19.25 8.22 -17.96
N THR A 204 19.20 8.42 -16.63
CA THR A 204 19.19 7.32 -15.66
C THR A 204 17.93 6.48 -15.77
N LEU A 205 18.10 5.21 -15.43
CA LEU A 205 17.03 4.24 -15.38
C LEU A 205 17.18 3.39 -14.13
N ALA A 206 16.18 3.43 -13.25
CA ALA A 206 16.17 2.73 -11.98
C ALA A 206 14.85 1.97 -11.80
N PRO A 207 14.85 0.63 -11.81
CA PRO A 207 13.67 -0.13 -11.45
C PRO A 207 13.32 0.00 -9.98
N PHE A 208 12.04 -0.14 -9.66
CA PHE A 208 11.56 -0.24 -8.29
C PHE A 208 10.41 -1.24 -8.17
N LEU A 209 10.35 -1.90 -7.01
CA LEU A 209 9.26 -2.76 -6.56
C LEU A 209 8.97 -2.43 -5.09
N GLY A 210 7.73 -2.05 -4.79
CA GLY A 210 7.32 -1.41 -3.54
C GLY A 210 6.81 0.01 -3.76
N SER A 211 5.88 0.45 -2.90
CA SER A 211 5.36 1.83 -2.88
C SER A 211 6.38 2.83 -2.34
N ALA A 212 7.21 2.41 -1.38
CA ALA A 212 8.17 3.29 -0.72
C ALA A 212 9.45 3.50 -1.56
N GLN A 213 9.52 4.65 -2.24
CA GLN A 213 10.70 5.09 -2.97
C GLN A 213 11.69 5.76 -2.00
N LYS A 214 12.88 5.19 -1.89
CA LYS A 214 14.01 5.80 -1.19
C LYS A 214 14.88 6.55 -2.21
N HIS A 215 15.48 7.66 -1.78
CA HIS A 215 16.42 8.42 -2.59
C HIS A 215 15.82 9.00 -3.88
N LEU A 216 14.69 9.70 -3.75
CA LEU A 216 14.22 10.62 -4.80
C LEU A 216 14.89 12.01 -4.71
N GLU A 217 15.98 12.15 -3.95
CA GLU A 217 16.74 13.41 -3.81
C GLU A 217 17.58 13.69 -5.07
N PRO A 218 17.89 14.96 -5.43
CA PRO A 218 17.74 16.19 -4.65
C PRO A 218 16.48 16.96 -5.06
N MET A 219 15.36 16.27 -5.11
CA MET A 219 14.11 16.93 -5.36
C MET A 219 13.84 17.77 -4.10
N ASN A 220 13.93 19.11 -4.22
CA ASN A 220 13.47 20.10 -3.24
C ASN A 220 11.93 20.02 -3.13
N LEU A 221 11.44 18.79 -2.98
CA LEU A 221 10.05 18.47 -2.85
C LEU A 221 9.58 19.18 -1.59
N GLN A 222 8.66 20.12 -1.81
CA GLN A 222 7.66 20.43 -0.81
C GLN A 222 6.98 19.12 -0.35
N THR A 223 6.14 19.16 0.68
CA THR A 223 5.48 17.95 1.23
C THR A 223 4.82 17.06 0.16
N HIS A 224 4.47 17.63 -0.99
CA HIS A 224 3.99 16.94 -2.18
C HIS A 224 4.45 17.66 -3.46
N THR A 225 4.51 16.95 -4.58
CA THR A 225 4.67 17.53 -5.94
C THR A 225 3.72 16.86 -6.89
N ARG A 226 3.17 17.64 -7.82
CA ARG A 226 2.05 17.25 -8.68
C ARG A 226 2.44 17.38 -10.15
N THR A 227 1.86 16.53 -11.00
CA THR A 227 1.82 16.72 -12.44
C THR A 227 0.47 16.30 -13.02
N SER A 228 0.02 16.97 -14.07
CA SER A 228 -1.06 16.51 -14.97
C SER A 228 -0.49 15.95 -16.29
N ASN A 229 0.83 15.98 -16.46
CA ASN A 229 1.49 15.46 -17.65
C ASN A 229 1.68 13.95 -17.53
N ILE A 230 0.62 13.24 -17.92
CA ILE A 230 0.54 11.78 -17.91
C ILE A 230 0.39 11.31 -19.35
N ILE A 231 1.36 10.54 -19.81
CA ILE A 231 1.35 9.95 -21.14
C ILE A 231 0.90 8.49 -21.02
N ILE A 232 -0.07 8.10 -21.83
CA ILE A 232 -0.68 6.77 -21.82
C ILE A 232 -0.53 6.09 -23.18
N ARG A 233 -0.64 4.76 -23.22
CA ARG A 233 -0.71 4.01 -24.48
C ARG A 233 -2.06 4.24 -25.16
N GLU A 234 -2.07 4.41 -26.48
CA GLU A 234 -3.32 4.64 -27.22
C GLU A 234 -4.27 3.42 -27.18
N GLU A 235 -3.71 2.23 -27.39
CA GLU A 235 -4.44 0.95 -27.39
C GLU A 235 -4.71 0.40 -25.98
N GLY A 236 -4.11 1.01 -24.95
CA GLY A 236 -4.06 0.46 -23.60
C GLY A 236 -3.14 -0.75 -23.46
N ALA A 237 -2.89 -1.15 -22.21
CA ALA A 237 -2.03 -2.27 -21.87
C ALA A 237 -2.85 -3.53 -21.49
N GLU A 238 -2.23 -4.69 -21.69
CA GLU A 238 -2.72 -5.96 -21.15
C GLU A 238 -2.44 -6.00 -19.64
N VAL A 239 -3.48 -6.26 -18.83
CA VAL A 239 -3.41 -6.18 -17.37
C VAL A 239 -3.72 -7.53 -16.74
N SER A 240 -2.92 -7.88 -15.74
CA SER A 240 -3.22 -8.96 -14.79
C SER A 240 -3.59 -8.38 -13.43
N GLN A 241 -4.53 -9.04 -12.75
CA GLN A 241 -5.08 -8.60 -11.47
C GLN A 241 -4.79 -9.61 -10.38
N THR A 242 -4.44 -9.11 -9.19
CA THR A 242 -4.33 -9.93 -7.99
C THR A 242 -4.63 -9.12 -6.73
N THR A 243 -4.54 -9.74 -5.56
CA THR A 243 -4.79 -9.12 -4.26
C THR A 243 -3.73 -8.05 -3.93
N ARG A 244 -4.15 -7.01 -3.22
CA ARG A 244 -3.28 -5.91 -2.77
C ARG A 244 -2.23 -6.38 -1.77
N ARG A 245 -1.10 -5.68 -1.68
CA ARG A 245 -0.01 -5.92 -0.72
C ARG A 245 -0.31 -5.24 0.63
N LEU A 246 -1.48 -5.54 1.18
CA LEU A 246 -1.91 -4.94 2.43
C LEU A 246 -1.21 -5.58 3.63
N ARG A 247 -1.03 -4.79 4.70
CA ARG A 247 -0.57 -5.27 6.01
C ARG A 247 -1.73 -5.39 7.02
N GLN A 248 -2.97 -5.22 6.57
CA GLN A 248 -4.18 -5.15 7.39
C GLN A 248 -5.18 -6.23 6.98
N TYR A 249 -4.81 -7.49 7.16
CA TYR A 249 -5.57 -8.65 6.69
C TYR A 249 -6.91 -8.91 7.42
N LYS A 250 -7.26 -8.09 8.43
CA LYS A 250 -8.59 -8.14 9.09
C LYS A 250 -9.66 -7.34 8.32
N LYS A 251 -9.21 -6.43 7.45
CA LYS A 251 -10.09 -5.53 6.70
C LYS A 251 -10.83 -6.29 5.60
N GLN A 252 -12.09 -5.94 5.41
CA GLN A 252 -12.97 -6.63 4.45
C GLN A 252 -12.42 -6.49 3.04
N ALA A 253 -11.95 -5.30 2.65
CA ALA A 253 -11.48 -5.05 1.30
C ALA A 253 -10.09 -5.69 1.00
N ALA A 254 -9.49 -6.43 1.94
CA ALA A 254 -8.16 -7.00 1.75
C ALA A 254 -8.11 -8.15 0.72
N HIS A 255 -9.23 -8.83 0.43
CA HIS A 255 -9.30 -9.86 -0.62
C HIS A 255 -9.53 -9.29 -2.02
N LEU A 256 -9.83 -7.98 -2.15
CA LEU A 256 -10.14 -7.40 -3.44
C LEU A 256 -8.91 -7.45 -4.35
N LYS A 257 -9.13 -7.86 -5.60
CA LYS A 257 -8.08 -8.01 -6.61
C LYS A 257 -7.73 -6.67 -7.26
N TRP A 258 -7.34 -5.72 -6.44
CA TRP A 258 -7.07 -4.32 -6.82
C TRP A 258 -5.57 -4.02 -6.93
N LEU A 259 -4.72 -5.04 -7.07
CA LEU A 259 -3.36 -4.89 -7.56
C LEU A 259 -3.35 -5.17 -9.06
N PHE A 260 -3.06 -4.14 -9.86
CA PHE A 260 -3.03 -4.20 -11.32
C PHE A 260 -1.60 -4.20 -11.81
N ARG A 261 -1.29 -5.05 -12.78
CA ARG A 261 0.06 -5.28 -13.30
C ARG A 261 0.06 -5.37 -14.81
N SER A 262 1.08 -4.83 -15.46
CA SER A 262 1.35 -5.14 -16.87
C SER A 262 1.66 -6.63 -17.04
N SER A 263 0.86 -7.31 -17.86
CA SER A 263 1.13 -8.70 -18.22
C SER A 263 2.48 -8.86 -18.91
N LYS A 264 2.95 -7.85 -19.67
CA LYS A 264 4.29 -7.82 -20.30
C LYS A 264 5.39 -7.95 -19.26
N PHE A 265 5.31 -7.22 -18.15
CA PHE A 265 6.34 -7.22 -17.10
C PHE A 265 6.20 -8.42 -16.14
N VAL A 266 4.97 -8.88 -15.89
CA VAL A 266 4.74 -10.12 -15.14
C VAL A 266 5.37 -11.32 -15.82
N ARG A 267 5.23 -11.46 -17.15
CA ARG A 267 5.89 -12.54 -17.92
C ARG A 267 7.41 -12.51 -17.84
N LYS A 268 8.00 -11.34 -17.61
CA LYS A 268 9.45 -11.17 -17.38
C LYS A 268 9.86 -11.39 -15.91
N GLY A 269 8.92 -11.68 -15.02
CA GLY A 269 9.17 -11.81 -13.59
C GLY A 269 9.41 -10.47 -12.88
N PHE A 270 9.06 -9.34 -13.52
CA PHE A 270 9.17 -8.00 -12.94
C PHE A 270 7.83 -7.57 -12.33
N HIS A 271 7.59 -7.98 -11.10
CA HIS A 271 6.39 -7.64 -10.34
C HIS A 271 6.62 -7.90 -8.85
N THR A 272 5.83 -7.26 -8.00
CA THR A 272 5.96 -7.45 -6.56
C THR A 272 5.49 -8.83 -6.11
N THR A 273 5.96 -9.26 -4.96
CA THR A 273 5.52 -10.48 -4.30
C THR A 273 4.31 -10.16 -3.42
N VAL A 274 3.19 -10.87 -3.67
CA VAL A 274 1.95 -10.69 -2.93
C VAL A 274 1.89 -11.68 -1.79
N SER A 275 1.79 -11.17 -0.57
CA SER A 275 1.89 -11.98 0.64
C SER A 275 0.80 -13.05 0.74
N LEU A 276 -0.40 -12.79 0.22
CA LEU A 276 -1.49 -13.76 0.19
C LEU A 276 -1.32 -14.85 -0.87
N ASP A 277 -0.45 -14.66 -1.87
CA ASP A 277 -0.29 -15.59 -2.99
C ASP A 277 1.02 -16.40 -2.93
N VAL A 278 1.87 -16.20 -1.91
CA VAL A 278 3.16 -16.89 -1.78
C VAL A 278 2.98 -18.41 -1.78
N HIS A 279 1.93 -18.92 -1.14
CA HIS A 279 1.64 -20.34 -1.09
C HIS A 279 1.31 -20.97 -2.45
N LEU A 280 0.89 -20.17 -3.44
CA LEU A 280 0.56 -20.64 -4.80
C LEU A 280 1.78 -20.77 -5.71
N ASN A 281 2.89 -20.10 -5.37
CA ASN A 281 4.01 -19.88 -6.29
C ASN A 281 5.30 -20.61 -5.88
N LEU A 282 5.24 -21.46 -4.84
CA LEU A 282 6.42 -22.13 -4.29
C LEU A 282 6.55 -23.58 -4.76
N ALA A 283 7.70 -23.91 -5.35
CA ALA A 283 8.06 -25.29 -5.69
C ALA A 283 8.34 -26.16 -4.45
N LYS A 284 8.70 -25.54 -3.32
CA LYS A 284 8.94 -26.21 -2.03
C LYS A 284 8.26 -25.42 -0.91
N ALA A 285 7.49 -26.12 -0.08
CA ALA A 285 6.85 -25.51 1.07
C ALA A 285 7.87 -24.98 2.08
N ASN A 286 7.61 -23.79 2.58
CA ASN A 286 8.33 -23.18 3.69
C ASN A 286 7.34 -22.51 4.67
N MET A 287 7.85 -21.97 5.77
CA MET A 287 6.98 -21.30 6.74
C MET A 287 6.31 -20.03 6.20
N ALA A 288 6.85 -19.42 5.13
CA ALA A 288 6.18 -18.30 4.45
C ALA A 288 4.96 -18.78 3.64
N SER A 289 5.00 -19.94 2.97
CA SER A 289 3.78 -20.53 2.37
C SER A 289 2.71 -20.83 3.41
N VAL A 290 3.09 -21.38 4.57
CA VAL A 290 2.11 -21.67 5.65
C VAL A 290 1.47 -20.37 6.14
N ALA A 291 2.29 -19.34 6.43
CA ALA A 291 1.79 -18.03 6.83
C ALA A 291 0.89 -17.39 5.78
N SER A 292 1.29 -17.45 4.50
CA SER A 292 0.54 -16.94 3.36
C SER A 292 -0.83 -17.58 3.24
N PHE A 293 -0.90 -18.92 3.29
CA PHE A 293 -2.14 -19.67 3.21
C PHE A 293 -3.07 -19.35 4.39
N LEU A 294 -2.56 -19.33 5.61
CA LEU A 294 -3.39 -19.00 6.78
C LEU A 294 -3.93 -17.57 6.71
N LEU A 295 -3.12 -16.61 6.27
CA LEU A 295 -3.58 -15.24 6.09
C LEU A 295 -4.63 -15.12 4.99
N SER A 296 -4.53 -15.87 3.89
CA SER A 296 -5.58 -15.85 2.86
C SER A 296 -6.91 -16.33 3.44
N LYS A 297 -6.87 -17.36 4.29
CA LYS A 297 -8.05 -17.89 5.00
C LYS A 297 -8.63 -16.94 6.04
N VAL A 298 -7.78 -16.19 6.74
CA VAL A 298 -8.23 -15.10 7.62
C VAL A 298 -9.01 -14.05 6.84
N VAL A 299 -8.51 -13.64 5.68
CA VAL A 299 -9.17 -12.62 4.84
C VAL A 299 -10.47 -13.16 4.24
N GLU A 300 -10.48 -14.42 3.79
CA GLU A 300 -11.66 -15.13 3.28
C GLU A 300 -12.73 -15.36 4.37
N LYS A 301 -12.36 -15.22 5.65
CA LYS A 301 -13.18 -15.57 6.82
C LYS A 301 -13.73 -17.00 6.76
N LYS A 302 -12.96 -17.90 6.13
CA LYS A 302 -13.38 -19.27 5.86
C LYS A 302 -12.21 -20.22 6.04
N PHE A 303 -12.40 -21.26 6.85
CA PHE A 303 -11.40 -22.29 7.09
C PHE A 303 -12.09 -23.65 7.30
N GLU A 304 -11.96 -24.53 6.32
CA GLU A 304 -12.64 -25.83 6.28
C GLU A 304 -11.71 -26.98 6.72
N GLU A 305 -12.25 -28.19 6.88
CA GLU A 305 -11.46 -29.37 7.23
C GLU A 305 -10.40 -29.70 6.16
N SER A 306 -10.70 -29.43 4.89
CA SER A 306 -9.75 -29.53 3.77
C SER A 306 -8.55 -28.59 3.97
N ASP A 307 -8.79 -27.37 4.45
CA ASP A 307 -7.75 -26.38 4.75
C ASP A 307 -6.88 -26.81 5.95
N VAL A 308 -7.45 -27.52 6.93
CA VAL A 308 -6.69 -28.13 8.02
C VAL A 308 -5.70 -29.16 7.47
N LYS A 309 -6.19 -30.09 6.65
CA LYS A 309 -5.35 -31.13 6.02
C LYS A 309 -4.25 -30.51 5.15
N HIS A 310 -4.62 -29.49 4.37
CA HIS A 310 -3.67 -28.77 3.53
C HIS A 310 -2.58 -28.06 4.35
N THR A 311 -2.96 -27.36 5.42
CA THR A 311 -2.02 -26.67 6.31
C THR A 311 -1.05 -27.65 6.96
N LEU A 312 -1.55 -28.77 7.49
CA LEU A 312 -0.71 -29.79 8.12
C LEU A 312 0.29 -30.39 7.10
N LYS A 313 -0.15 -30.59 5.86
CA LYS A 313 0.73 -31.02 4.76
C LYS A 313 1.82 -29.98 4.48
N LEU A 314 1.46 -28.70 4.32
CA LEU A 314 2.42 -27.62 4.10
C LEU A 314 3.46 -27.55 5.22
N MET A 315 3.04 -27.69 6.49
CA MET A 315 3.92 -27.69 7.65
C MET A 315 4.88 -28.88 7.66
N ALA A 316 4.39 -30.09 7.35
CA ALA A 316 5.21 -31.31 7.29
C ALA A 316 6.24 -31.29 6.16
N ASP A 317 5.95 -30.55 5.08
CA ASP A 317 6.87 -30.37 3.96
C ASP A 317 7.93 -29.28 4.23
N THR A 318 7.78 -28.50 5.31
CA THR A 318 8.82 -27.53 5.72
C THR A 318 9.99 -28.22 6.41
N SER A 319 11.22 -27.85 6.06
CA SER A 319 12.43 -28.32 6.76
C SER A 319 12.55 -27.80 8.20
N ALA A 320 11.72 -26.83 8.58
CA ALA A 320 11.69 -26.24 9.91
C ALA A 320 11.01 -27.15 10.94
N PHE A 321 10.37 -28.23 10.50
CA PHE A 321 9.58 -29.10 11.36
C PHE A 321 10.06 -30.55 11.25
N PRO A 322 10.84 -31.06 12.22
CA PRO A 322 11.24 -32.45 12.28
C PRO A 322 10.09 -33.32 12.82
N LEU A 323 8.90 -33.21 12.23
CA LEU A 323 7.80 -34.09 12.57
C LEU A 323 7.85 -35.36 11.74
N ASN A 324 7.47 -36.46 12.38
CA ASN A 324 7.36 -37.76 11.75
C ASN A 324 6.29 -37.66 10.63
N LYS A 325 6.70 -37.84 9.37
CA LYS A 325 5.89 -37.55 8.17
C LYS A 325 4.62 -38.41 8.02
N ARG A 326 4.33 -39.31 8.96
CA ARG A 326 3.18 -40.22 8.90
C ARG A 326 1.97 -39.62 9.64
N SER A 327 0.95 -39.26 8.84
CA SER A 327 -0.42 -38.85 9.22
C SER A 327 -0.54 -37.94 10.45
N MET A 328 -0.06 -36.70 10.33
CA MET A 328 -0.29 -35.69 11.35
C MET A 328 -1.79 -35.32 11.41
N THR A 329 -2.37 -35.39 12.61
CA THR A 329 -3.73 -34.91 12.89
C THR A 329 -3.67 -33.59 13.65
N LEU A 330 -4.78 -32.84 13.69
CA LEU A 330 -4.86 -31.61 14.50
C LEU A 330 -4.61 -31.90 16.00
N ARG A 331 -5.08 -33.05 16.49
CA ARG A 331 -4.90 -33.45 17.89
C ARG A 331 -3.44 -33.73 18.23
N THR A 332 -2.72 -34.46 17.36
CA THR A 332 -1.28 -34.72 17.55
C THR A 332 -0.49 -33.42 17.42
N PHE A 333 -0.79 -32.58 16.43
CA PHE A 333 -0.16 -31.27 16.28
C PHE A 333 -0.28 -30.40 17.54
N LYS A 334 -1.47 -30.28 18.14
CA LYS A 334 -1.67 -29.49 19.36
C LYS A 334 -0.89 -30.02 20.56
N LYS A 335 -0.73 -31.35 20.66
CA LYS A 335 0.06 -31.99 21.71
C LYS A 335 1.54 -31.65 21.54
N ASP A 336 2.04 -31.81 20.32
CA ASP A 336 3.46 -31.63 20.00
C ASP A 336 3.86 -30.15 20.08
N TYR A 337 3.01 -29.25 19.58
CA TYR A 337 3.20 -27.79 19.64
C TYR A 337 3.54 -27.28 21.03
N ARG A 338 2.86 -27.77 22.07
CA ARG A 338 3.08 -27.34 23.47
C ARG A 338 4.47 -27.68 24.00
N GLN A 339 5.15 -28.63 23.37
CA GLN A 339 6.46 -29.12 23.78
C GLN A 339 7.60 -28.52 22.95
N MET A 340 7.28 -27.77 21.88
CA MET A 340 8.28 -27.25 20.96
C MET A 340 8.81 -25.89 21.38
N ASN A 341 10.14 -25.75 21.37
CA ASN A 341 10.81 -24.46 21.51
C ASN A 341 10.91 -23.77 20.13
N LEU A 342 9.85 -23.07 19.74
CA LEU A 342 9.74 -22.44 18.42
C LEU A 342 10.15 -20.97 18.45
N PRO A 343 10.75 -20.46 17.35
CA PRO A 343 10.93 -19.02 17.16
C PRO A 343 9.59 -18.27 17.31
N PRO A 344 9.58 -17.04 17.87
CA PRO A 344 8.34 -16.28 18.08
C PRO A 344 7.47 -16.13 16.82
N SER A 345 8.09 -15.95 15.65
CA SER A 345 7.36 -15.84 14.38
C SER A 345 6.59 -17.12 14.00
N TYR A 346 7.05 -18.30 14.44
CA TYR A 346 6.37 -19.56 14.17
C TYR A 346 5.25 -19.81 15.18
N GLN A 347 5.43 -19.36 16.43
CA GLN A 347 4.38 -19.43 17.45
C GLN A 347 3.13 -18.66 16.98
N SER A 348 3.30 -17.47 16.40
CA SER A 348 2.20 -16.69 15.82
C SER A 348 1.47 -17.43 14.69
N ILE A 349 2.21 -18.05 13.76
CA ILE A 349 1.64 -18.84 12.66
C ILE A 349 0.81 -20.01 13.22
N PHE A 350 1.32 -20.69 14.23
CA PHE A 350 0.65 -21.86 14.81
C PHE A 350 -0.54 -21.50 15.68
N LYS A 351 -0.44 -20.41 16.44
CA LYS A 351 -1.60 -19.82 17.13
C LYS A 351 -2.70 -19.52 16.12
N CYS A 352 -2.38 -18.85 15.01
CA CYS A 352 -3.35 -18.56 13.96
C CYS A 352 -4.00 -19.85 13.41
N PHE A 353 -3.21 -20.86 13.08
CA PHE A 353 -3.73 -22.15 12.62
C PHE A 353 -4.67 -22.82 13.64
N ILE A 354 -4.32 -22.83 14.92
CA ILE A 354 -5.16 -23.42 15.98
C ILE A 354 -6.50 -22.69 16.05
N TYR A 355 -6.50 -21.36 16.06
CA TYR A 355 -7.72 -20.56 16.12
C TYR A 355 -8.61 -20.78 14.91
N LEU A 356 -8.04 -20.76 13.71
CA LEU A 356 -8.77 -21.06 12.48
C LEU A 356 -9.39 -22.47 12.52
N SER A 357 -8.62 -23.48 12.95
CA SER A 357 -9.08 -24.87 13.04
C SER A 357 -10.20 -25.11 14.07
N GLU A 358 -10.35 -24.20 15.03
CA GLU A 358 -11.39 -24.23 16.06
C GLU A 358 -12.61 -23.38 15.68
N GLY A 359 -12.63 -22.77 14.50
CA GLY A 359 -13.69 -21.84 14.09
C GLY A 359 -13.66 -20.51 14.84
N LYS A 360 -12.55 -20.18 15.48
CA LYS A 360 -12.37 -18.98 16.33
C LYS A 360 -11.69 -17.83 15.58
N ILE A 361 -12.03 -17.65 14.30
CA ILE A 361 -11.41 -16.62 13.46
C ILE A 361 -11.59 -15.22 14.06
N GLU A 362 -12.77 -14.93 14.63
CA GLU A 362 -13.10 -13.63 15.23
C GLU A 362 -12.30 -13.31 16.50
N GLU A 363 -11.75 -14.34 17.17
CA GLU A 363 -10.90 -14.15 18.35
C GLU A 363 -9.47 -13.72 17.98
N LEU A 364 -9.08 -13.76 16.69
CA LEU A 364 -7.79 -13.27 16.23
C LEU A 364 -7.73 -11.73 16.31
N THR A 365 -6.79 -11.23 17.09
CA THR A 365 -6.52 -9.80 17.19
C THR A 365 -5.75 -9.30 15.97
N SER A 366 -5.77 -7.98 15.74
CA SER A 366 -4.94 -7.37 14.69
C SER A 366 -3.45 -7.63 14.91
N ASP A 367 -3.01 -7.72 16.17
CA ASP A 367 -1.61 -8.03 16.52
C ASP A 367 -1.26 -9.49 16.22
N ASP A 368 -2.18 -10.43 16.49
CA ASP A 368 -2.00 -11.83 16.12
C ASP A 368 -1.80 -11.97 14.60
N ILE A 369 -2.70 -11.39 13.82
CA ILE A 369 -2.63 -11.40 12.34
C ILE A 369 -1.36 -10.72 11.84
N LEU A 370 -1.03 -9.56 12.40
CA LEU A 370 0.18 -8.82 12.01
C LEU A 370 1.45 -9.59 12.38
N SER A 371 1.44 -10.36 13.46
CA SER A 371 2.58 -11.18 13.89
C SER A 371 2.80 -12.40 12.99
N VAL A 372 1.76 -12.96 12.37
CA VAL A 372 1.86 -14.01 11.33
C VAL A 372 2.61 -13.46 10.11
N TYR A 373 2.32 -12.22 9.72
CA TYR A 373 2.99 -11.55 8.61
C TYR A 373 4.42 -11.12 8.96
N LYS A 374 4.61 -10.47 10.12
CA LYS A 374 5.90 -9.93 10.57
C LYS A 374 6.93 -11.05 10.72
N GLY A 375 8.17 -10.76 10.31
CA GLY A 375 9.24 -11.76 10.32
C GLY A 375 9.20 -12.63 9.07
N THR A 376 8.66 -13.84 9.16
CA THR A 376 8.83 -14.89 8.13
C THR A 376 8.32 -14.47 6.76
N LEU A 377 7.03 -14.08 6.65
CA LEU A 377 6.41 -13.77 5.37
C LEU A 377 6.87 -12.41 4.82
N ALA A 378 7.00 -11.40 5.69
CA ALA A 378 7.51 -10.09 5.31
C ALA A 378 8.96 -10.17 4.76
N ASN A 379 9.85 -10.91 5.43
CA ASN A 379 11.23 -11.09 4.99
C ASN A 379 11.28 -11.90 3.69
N TYR A 380 10.44 -12.92 3.54
CA TYR A 380 10.33 -13.66 2.30
C TYR A 380 9.94 -12.74 1.13
N CYS A 381 8.86 -11.97 1.27
CA CYS A 381 8.40 -11.07 0.21
C CYS A 381 9.47 -10.02 -0.15
N LYS A 382 10.12 -9.42 0.85
CA LYS A 382 11.22 -8.47 0.65
C LYS A 382 12.38 -9.10 -0.13
N ASN A 383 12.84 -10.27 0.31
CA ASN A 383 13.98 -10.96 -0.33
C ASN A 383 13.65 -11.38 -1.76
N GLU A 384 12.42 -11.83 -2.04
CA GLU A 384 12.00 -12.17 -3.40
C GLU A 384 11.89 -10.93 -4.29
N ASP A 385 11.37 -9.82 -3.79
CA ASP A 385 11.34 -8.55 -4.53
C ASP A 385 12.76 -8.05 -4.84
N GLU A 386 13.68 -8.13 -3.88
CA GLU A 386 15.10 -7.78 -4.10
C GLU A 386 15.78 -8.70 -5.12
N LYS A 387 15.50 -10.01 -5.10
CA LYS A 387 16.02 -10.95 -6.11
C LYS A 387 15.49 -10.62 -7.50
N LYS A 388 14.19 -10.31 -7.62
CA LYS A 388 13.57 -9.92 -8.89
C LYS A 388 14.17 -8.63 -9.43
N LEU A 389 14.40 -7.63 -8.58
CA LEU A 389 15.10 -6.39 -8.95
C LEU A 389 16.49 -6.69 -9.50
N ARG A 390 17.31 -7.46 -8.78
CA ARG A 390 18.67 -7.83 -9.23
C ARG A 390 18.67 -8.56 -10.57
N ARG A 391 17.77 -9.54 -10.76
CA ARG A 391 17.65 -10.29 -12.02
C ARG A 391 17.25 -9.41 -13.20
N ASN A 392 16.40 -8.41 -12.96
CA ASN A 392 15.90 -7.52 -14.00
C ASN A 392 16.77 -6.28 -14.21
N THR A 393 17.82 -6.06 -13.41
CA THR A 393 18.72 -4.91 -13.58
C THR A 393 19.53 -5.01 -14.89
N HIS A 394 19.64 -6.21 -15.47
CA HIS A 394 20.28 -6.44 -16.77
C HIS A 394 19.28 -6.53 -17.94
N LEU A 395 17.98 -6.69 -17.64
CA LEU A 395 16.90 -6.78 -18.63
C LEU A 395 16.26 -5.42 -18.93
N LEU A 396 16.52 -4.46 -18.04
CA LEU A 396 16.24 -3.04 -18.14
C LEU A 396 17.56 -2.32 -18.36
#